data_AF-A0A496ZWF5-F1
#
_entry.id   AF-A0A496ZWF5-F1
#
_cell.length_a   1.000
_cell.length_b   1.000
_cell.length_c   1.000
_cell.angle_alpha   90.00
_cell.angle_beta   90.00
_cell.angle_gamma   90.00
#
_symmetry.space_group_name_H-M   'P 1'
#
loop_
_entity.id
_entity.type
_entity.pdbx_description
1 polymer ?
#
loop_
_entity_poly.entity_id
_entity_poly.type
_entity_poly.pdbx_seq_one_letter_code
_entity_poly.pdbx_strand_id
1 'polypeptide(L)'
;MSANVFIDMYHKNYVKIDRTVLVFDSKPKYRIIENDYDIQINISNCKKDINIQNTSFANNEVIESYDYYSTEDKVMVIITIDQSHDLETNIKYRLDVFEDETTYFRLILDIFATSTPKTYQDYVGFAAYYEETNRPEMAMPYREMVHKLEAEMPELAQQPDVEQQVIKNKNIFQTIFTPSRIVLILIGLLLLAAFFYLIHHFRKPQEIEEIEEISSLRELTGFGSDRFKKMIIDKLKEYAWNDRSIALEMEIEPENVIQISHTDLDVDLEGE
;
A
#
# COMPACT_ATOMS: atom_id res chain seq x y z
N MET A 1 9.01 8.06 30.65
CA MET A 1 8.30 8.50 29.43
C MET A 1 7.76 7.24 28.78
N SER A 2 6.50 7.22 28.34
CA SER A 2 5.99 6.11 27.53
C SER A 2 6.78 6.03 26.22
N ALA A 3 6.99 4.81 25.70
CA ALA A 3 7.49 4.64 24.35
C ALA A 3 6.41 5.06 23.36
N ASN A 4 6.81 5.68 22.24
CA ASN A 4 5.91 5.95 21.13
C ASN A 4 5.51 4.64 20.46
N VAL A 5 4.44 4.67 19.68
CA VAL A 5 3.97 3.51 18.91
C VAL A 5 3.97 3.87 17.45
N PHE A 6 4.66 3.07 16.64
CA PHE A 6 4.51 3.02 15.19
C PHE A 6 3.26 2.20 14.89
N ILE A 7 2.17 2.89 14.56
CA ILE A 7 0.81 2.36 14.53
C ILE A 7 0.53 1.67 13.21
N ASP A 8 0.85 2.35 12.11
CA ASP A 8 0.44 1.93 10.77
C ASP A 8 1.38 2.50 9.71
N MET A 9 1.27 1.97 8.49
CA MET A 9 2.02 2.42 7.35
C MET A 9 1.19 2.35 6.07
N TYR A 10 1.24 3.44 5.31
CA TYR A 10 0.58 3.53 4.01
C TYR A 10 1.60 3.64 2.89
N HIS A 11 1.27 3.01 1.77
CA HIS A 11 2.05 3.05 0.54
C HIS A 11 1.14 3.34 -0.63
N LYS A 12 1.54 4.26 -1.51
CA LYS A 12 0.89 4.47 -2.79
C LYS A 12 1.92 4.69 -3.90
N ASN A 13 1.76 3.94 -4.98
CA ASN A 13 2.60 3.99 -6.16
C ASN A 13 1.99 4.89 -7.25
N TYR A 14 2.74 5.90 -7.68
CA TYR A 14 2.42 6.86 -8.73
C TYR A 14 3.32 6.66 -9.96
N VAL A 15 3.62 5.40 -10.28
CA VAL A 15 4.49 4.90 -11.34
C VAL A 15 5.96 5.23 -11.12
N LYS A 16 6.34 6.50 -11.23
CA LYS A 16 7.73 6.98 -11.09
C LYS A 16 8.08 7.46 -9.68
N ILE A 17 7.07 7.51 -8.82
CA ILE A 17 7.13 8.12 -7.50
C ILE A 17 6.32 7.27 -6.56
N ASP A 18 6.92 6.88 -5.45
CA ASP A 18 6.24 6.18 -4.38
C ASP A 18 6.11 7.09 -3.17
N ARG A 19 4.91 7.16 -2.60
CA ARG A 19 4.67 7.82 -1.33
C ARG A 19 4.52 6.77 -0.23
N THR A 20 5.44 6.80 0.72
CA THR A 20 5.35 6.07 1.98
C THR A 20 4.92 7.00 3.10
N VAL A 21 3.98 6.58 3.95
CA VAL A 21 3.59 7.33 5.14
C VAL A 21 3.74 6.42 6.35
N LEU A 22 4.62 6.78 7.28
CA LEU A 22 4.77 6.10 8.56
C LEU A 22 3.94 6.85 9.62
N VAL A 23 3.04 6.15 10.30
CA VAL A 23 2.08 6.75 11.25
C VAL A 23 2.45 6.39 12.68
N PHE A 24 2.53 7.40 13.53
CA PHE A 24 2.91 7.26 14.93
C PHE A 24 1.88 7.91 15.85
N ASP A 25 1.73 7.38 17.06
CA ASP A 25 0.89 7.97 18.10
C ASP A 25 1.30 9.40 18.48
N SER A 26 2.59 9.69 18.37
CA SER A 26 3.22 10.95 18.74
C SER A 26 4.57 11.06 18.04
N LYS A 27 5.09 12.30 17.91
CA LYS A 27 6.37 12.57 17.25
C LYS A 27 7.52 11.77 17.87
N PRO A 28 8.11 10.79 17.17
CA PRO A 28 9.23 10.03 17.68
C PRO A 28 10.54 10.76 17.43
N LYS A 29 11.59 10.31 18.14
CA LYS A 29 12.96 10.65 17.76
C LYS A 29 13.40 9.70 16.66
N TYR A 30 13.60 10.22 15.47
CA TYR A 30 14.02 9.41 14.32
C TYR A 30 15.26 9.98 13.62
N ARG A 31 15.93 9.13 12.86
CA ARG A 31 17.03 9.50 11.95
C ARG A 31 16.86 8.73 10.65
N ILE A 32 16.92 9.44 9.54
CA ILE A 32 16.91 8.87 8.19
C ILE A 32 18.36 8.75 7.72
N ILE A 33 18.70 7.61 7.11
CA ILE A 33 19.98 7.33 6.47
C ILE A 33 19.66 6.88 5.05
N GLU A 34 20.14 7.64 4.07
CA GLU A 34 19.99 7.33 2.65
C GLU A 34 21.24 6.60 2.17
N ASN A 35 21.07 5.36 1.72
CA ASN A 35 22.09 4.59 0.99
C ASN A 35 21.67 4.47 -0.47
N ASP A 36 22.53 3.92 -1.32
CA ASP A 36 22.22 3.80 -2.75
C ASP A 36 21.04 2.84 -3.01
N TYR A 37 20.95 1.75 -2.25
CA TYR A 37 19.96 0.67 -2.45
C TYR A 37 18.81 0.68 -1.44
N ASP A 38 18.92 1.48 -0.38
CA ASP A 38 17.93 1.48 0.69
C ASP A 38 17.85 2.83 1.42
N ILE A 39 16.70 3.06 2.03
CA ILE A 39 16.46 4.13 2.99
C ILE A 39 16.22 3.48 4.35
N GLN A 40 17.04 3.84 5.35
CA GLN A 40 16.90 3.34 6.72
C GLN A 40 16.38 4.43 7.64
N ILE A 41 15.27 4.14 8.32
CA ILE A 41 14.61 5.06 9.26
C ILE A 41 14.73 4.44 10.65
N ASN A 42 15.67 4.98 11.43
CA ASN A 42 15.97 4.52 12.78
C ASN A 42 15.18 5.34 13.80
N ILE A 43 14.29 4.69 14.54
CA ILE A 43 13.32 5.34 15.42
C ILE A 43 13.59 4.86 16.85
N SER A 44 13.88 5.80 17.74
CA SER A 44 14.24 5.53 19.14
C SER A 44 13.06 5.74 20.09
N ASN A 45 13.03 4.99 21.19
CA ASN A 45 11.94 4.96 22.17
C ASN A 45 10.58 4.72 21.49
N CYS A 46 10.53 3.75 20.58
CA CYS A 46 9.34 3.43 19.79
C CYS A 46 9.12 1.92 19.74
N LYS A 47 7.86 1.50 19.82
CA LYS A 47 7.39 0.13 19.64
C LYS A 47 6.66 0.00 18.32
N LYS A 48 6.83 -1.12 17.63
CA LYS A 48 6.08 -1.44 16.41
C LYS A 48 4.76 -2.11 16.78
N ASP A 49 3.66 -1.68 16.17
CA ASP A 49 2.40 -2.40 16.24
C ASP A 49 2.57 -3.82 15.66
N ILE A 50 1.84 -4.80 16.21
CA ILE A 50 1.93 -6.19 15.78
C ILE A 50 1.39 -6.40 14.36
N ASN A 51 0.50 -5.52 13.90
CA ASN A 51 -0.14 -5.63 12.59
C ASN A 51 0.75 -5.15 11.44
N ILE A 52 1.82 -4.41 11.72
CA ILE A 52 2.77 -3.96 10.70
C ILE A 52 3.64 -5.15 10.28
N GLN A 53 3.53 -5.56 9.03
CA GLN A 53 4.24 -6.71 8.46
C GLN A 53 5.15 -6.27 7.32
N ASN A 54 6.25 -7.01 7.12
CA ASN A 54 7.09 -6.81 5.95
C ASN A 54 6.26 -6.98 4.68
N THR A 55 6.54 -6.17 3.68
CA THR A 55 5.78 -6.13 2.42
C THR A 55 6.74 -6.06 1.26
N SER A 56 6.43 -6.75 0.16
CA SER A 56 7.19 -6.67 -1.09
C SER A 56 6.26 -6.35 -2.27
N PHE A 57 6.77 -5.64 -3.26
CA PHE A 57 6.01 -5.20 -4.43
C PHE A 57 6.59 -5.82 -5.70
N ALA A 58 5.87 -6.77 -6.26
CA ALA A 58 6.21 -7.28 -7.58
C ALA A 58 5.88 -6.21 -8.64
N ASN A 59 6.88 -5.81 -9.42
CA ASN A 59 6.77 -4.85 -10.53
C ASN A 59 6.53 -3.38 -10.11
N ASN A 60 7.05 -2.96 -8.96
CA ASN A 60 7.11 -1.56 -8.62
C ASN A 60 8.45 -0.99 -9.07
N GLU A 61 8.42 0.07 -9.88
CA GLU A 61 9.62 0.69 -10.47
C GLU A 61 10.46 1.51 -9.48
N VAL A 62 9.96 1.76 -8.26
CA VAL A 62 10.64 2.60 -7.26
C VAL A 62 11.06 1.82 -6.03
N ILE A 63 10.14 1.08 -5.40
CA ILE A 63 10.39 0.38 -4.12
C ILE A 63 10.14 -1.11 -4.29
N GLU A 64 11.13 -1.93 -3.89
CA GLU A 64 11.03 -3.39 -3.89
C GLU A 64 10.34 -3.92 -2.63
N SER A 65 10.73 -3.42 -1.46
CA SER A 65 10.25 -3.95 -0.18
C SER A 65 10.27 -2.95 0.96
N TYR A 66 9.49 -3.29 1.99
CA TYR A 66 9.55 -2.75 3.33
C TYR A 66 9.89 -3.87 4.30
N ASP A 67 10.99 -3.68 5.04
CA ASP A 67 11.43 -4.58 6.07
C ASP A 67 11.51 -3.86 7.42
N TYR A 68 11.02 -4.52 8.47
CA TYR A 68 10.92 -3.94 9.80
C TYR A 68 11.71 -4.76 10.81
N TYR A 69 12.58 -4.08 11.57
CA TYR A 69 13.27 -4.66 12.72
C TYR A 69 12.90 -3.88 13.98
N SER A 70 12.41 -4.58 15.01
CA SER A 70 11.98 -3.92 16.24
C SER A 70 12.49 -4.63 17.49
N THR A 71 12.93 -3.85 18.47
CA THR A 71 13.13 -4.24 19.87
C THR A 71 12.05 -3.61 20.74
N GLU A 72 12.15 -3.73 22.06
CA GLU A 72 11.17 -3.12 22.98
C GLU A 72 11.14 -1.58 22.93
N ASP A 73 12.23 -0.95 22.46
CA ASP A 73 12.45 0.49 22.52
C ASP A 73 12.96 1.09 21.21
N LYS A 74 13.13 0.29 20.15
CA LYS A 74 13.62 0.77 18.86
C LYS A 74 12.86 0.10 17.72
N VAL A 75 12.62 0.88 16.68
CA VAL A 75 12.14 0.40 15.39
C VAL A 75 13.09 0.88 14.31
N MET A 76 13.45 0.00 13.41
CA MET A 76 14.16 0.31 12.17
C MET A 76 13.24 -0.10 11.02
N VAL A 77 12.93 0.88 10.16
CA VAL A 77 12.25 0.64 8.88
C VAL A 77 13.33 0.69 7.80
N ILE A 78 13.38 -0.34 6.96
CA ILE A 78 14.24 -0.40 5.78
C ILE A 78 13.33 -0.40 4.56
N ILE A 79 13.52 0.57 3.68
CA ILE A 79 12.83 0.68 2.40
C ILE A 79 13.85 0.33 1.31
N THR A 80 13.68 -0.80 0.63
CA THR A 80 14.58 -1.24 -0.44
C THR A 80 14.15 -0.62 -1.76
N ILE A 81 15.09 0.01 -2.47
CA ILE A 81 14.84 0.75 -3.71
C ILE A 81 15.09 -0.17 -4.92
N ASP A 82 14.18 -0.17 -5.90
CA ASP A 82 14.36 -0.90 -7.15
C ASP A 82 15.40 -0.19 -8.02
N GLN A 83 16.53 -0.85 -8.28
CA GLN A 83 17.58 -0.37 -9.17
C GLN A 83 17.65 -1.13 -10.50
N SER A 84 16.69 -2.00 -10.79
CA SER A 84 16.69 -2.84 -11.98
C SER A 84 16.75 -2.05 -13.29
N HIS A 85 16.37 -0.76 -13.26
CA HIS A 85 16.34 0.13 -14.42
C HIS A 85 17.59 1.03 -14.53
N ASP A 86 18.55 0.96 -13.59
CA ASP A 86 19.59 1.98 -13.39
C ASP A 86 21.05 1.50 -13.50
N LEU A 87 21.28 0.26 -13.95
CA LEU A 87 22.63 -0.32 -14.06
C LEU A 87 23.59 0.44 -15.01
N GLU A 88 23.08 1.30 -15.90
CA GLU A 88 23.91 2.05 -16.86
C GLU A 88 24.07 3.54 -16.54
N THR A 89 23.20 4.12 -15.70
CA THR A 89 22.99 5.58 -15.64
C THR A 89 23.55 6.23 -14.37
N ASN A 90 23.90 5.42 -13.35
CA ASN A 90 24.33 5.88 -12.01
C ASN A 90 23.35 6.91 -11.41
N ILE A 91 22.05 6.74 -11.70
CA ILE A 91 21.03 7.66 -11.21
C ILE A 91 20.76 7.33 -9.75
N LYS A 92 20.88 8.36 -8.91
CA LYS A 92 20.41 8.31 -7.53
C LYS A 92 18.92 8.67 -7.51
N TYR A 93 18.14 7.94 -6.72
CA TYR A 93 16.77 8.36 -6.37
C TYR A 93 16.79 9.73 -5.68
N ARG A 94 15.63 10.39 -5.62
CA ARG A 94 15.43 11.55 -4.74
C ARG A 94 14.44 11.17 -3.65
N LEU A 95 14.72 11.62 -2.44
CA LEU A 95 13.84 11.48 -1.30
C LEU A 95 13.44 12.88 -0.81
N ASP A 96 12.14 13.17 -0.84
CA ASP A 96 11.57 14.33 -0.16
C ASP A 96 10.86 13.86 1.13
N VAL A 97 11.10 14.53 2.25
CA VAL A 97 10.57 14.14 3.57
C VAL A 97 9.72 15.26 4.16
N PHE A 98 8.54 14.91 4.66
CA PHE A 98 7.60 15.83 5.29
C PHE A 98 7.09 15.28 6.62
N GLU A 99 6.74 16.19 7.52
CA GLU A 99 6.09 15.86 8.79
C GLU A 99 4.68 16.47 8.81
N ASP A 100 3.71 15.71 9.32
CA ASP A 100 2.34 16.19 9.58
C ASP A 100 1.90 15.74 10.99
N GLU A 101 1.40 16.69 11.79
CA GLU A 101 1.06 16.49 13.21
C GLU A 101 -0.43 16.74 13.53
N THR A 102 -1.32 16.54 12.55
CA THR A 102 -2.76 16.86 12.71
C THR A 102 -3.49 16.03 13.78
N THR A 103 -3.32 14.71 13.81
CA THR A 103 -4.00 13.82 14.78
C THR A 103 -3.05 12.74 15.27
N TYR A 104 -2.37 12.11 14.33
CA TYR A 104 -1.20 11.27 14.53
C TYR A 104 0.01 12.01 13.99
N PHE A 105 1.20 11.67 14.46
CA PHE A 105 2.41 12.11 13.80
C PHE A 105 2.64 11.25 12.55
N ARG A 106 2.74 11.89 11.39
CA ARG A 106 3.00 11.22 10.12
C ARG A 106 4.35 11.67 9.59
N LEU A 107 5.22 10.69 9.31
CA LEU A 107 6.43 10.90 8.53
C LEU A 107 6.14 10.48 7.09
N ILE A 108 6.06 11.44 6.18
CA ILE A 108 5.73 11.24 4.78
C ILE A 108 7.05 11.25 4.00
N LEU A 109 7.29 10.21 3.22
CA LEU A 109 8.44 10.04 2.35
C LEU A 109 7.95 9.94 0.91
N ASP A 110 8.37 10.89 0.09
CA ASP A 110 8.12 10.90 -1.34
C ASP A 110 9.42 10.47 -2.04
N ILE A 111 9.43 9.24 -2.56
CA ILE A 111 10.60 8.57 -3.12
C ILE A 111 10.44 8.58 -4.64
N PHE A 112 11.35 9.26 -5.33
CA PHE A 112 11.34 9.40 -6.78
C PHE A 112 12.35 8.42 -7.38
N ALA A 113 11.94 7.66 -8.39
CA ALA A 113 12.81 6.73 -9.13
C ALA A 113 14.11 7.41 -9.61
N THR A 114 14.02 8.69 -9.96
CA THR A 114 15.16 9.48 -10.40
C THR A 114 15.24 10.81 -9.66
N SER A 115 16.46 11.29 -9.41
CA SER A 115 16.67 12.60 -8.77
C SER A 115 16.29 13.79 -9.64
N THR A 116 16.33 13.61 -10.95
CA THR A 116 15.89 14.61 -11.93
C THR A 116 15.20 13.90 -13.09
N PRO A 117 14.04 14.39 -13.55
CA PRO A 117 13.37 13.81 -14.71
C PRO A 117 14.23 13.98 -15.96
N LYS A 118 14.42 12.88 -16.71
CA LYS A 118 15.26 12.87 -17.92
C LYS A 118 14.45 12.60 -19.17
N THR A 119 13.45 11.74 -19.05
CA THR A 119 12.59 11.33 -20.15
C THR A 119 11.27 12.09 -20.10
N TYR A 120 10.60 12.18 -21.26
CA TYR A 120 9.24 12.70 -21.34
C TYR A 120 8.30 12.08 -20.29
N GLN A 121 8.38 10.76 -20.10
CA GLN A 121 7.56 10.05 -19.14
C GLN A 121 7.87 10.40 -17.68
N ASP A 122 9.12 10.74 -17.37
CA ASP A 122 9.46 11.23 -16.03
C ASP A 122 8.80 12.60 -15.78
N TYR A 123 8.84 13.51 -16.76
CA TYR A 123 8.21 14.83 -16.63
C TYR A 123 6.68 14.71 -16.47
N VAL A 124 6.03 13.83 -17.24
CA VAL A 124 4.60 13.55 -17.10
C VAL A 124 4.29 12.97 -15.72
N GLY A 125 5.03 11.95 -15.27
CA GLY A 125 4.84 11.33 -13.97
C GLY A 125 5.03 12.30 -12.81
N PHE A 126 6.04 13.16 -12.86
CA PHE A 126 6.30 14.17 -11.83
C PHE A 126 5.19 15.23 -11.78
N ALA A 127 4.72 15.72 -12.94
CA ALA A 127 3.62 16.68 -13.00
C ALA A 127 2.33 16.08 -12.39
N ALA A 128 1.92 14.90 -12.87
CA ALA A 128 0.71 14.21 -12.43
C ALA A 128 0.73 13.95 -10.92
N TYR A 129 1.87 13.49 -10.39
CA TYR A 129 2.05 13.28 -8.97
C TYR A 129 1.84 14.55 -8.12
N TYR A 130 2.44 15.67 -8.53
CA TYR A 130 2.29 16.92 -7.77
C TYR A 130 0.86 17.48 -7.84
N GLU A 131 0.13 17.22 -8.92
CA GLU A 131 -1.30 17.56 -9.02
C GLU A 131 -2.16 16.71 -8.10
N GLU A 132 -1.97 15.39 -8.14
CA GLU A 132 -2.74 14.45 -7.34
C GLU A 132 -2.50 14.66 -5.83
N THR A 133 -1.31 15.16 -5.47
CA THR A 133 -0.95 15.52 -4.10
C THR A 133 -1.26 16.97 -3.72
N ASN A 134 -2.05 17.68 -4.52
CA ASN A 134 -2.50 19.07 -4.31
C ASN A 134 -1.35 20.09 -4.15
N ARG A 135 -0.29 19.97 -4.95
CA ARG A 135 0.86 20.89 -5.03
C ARG A 135 1.03 21.43 -6.46
N PRO A 136 0.02 22.14 -7.01
CA PRO A 136 0.02 22.56 -8.41
C PRO A 136 1.19 23.48 -8.77
N GLU A 137 1.69 24.27 -7.82
CA GLU A 137 2.87 25.12 -7.99
C GLU A 137 4.14 24.33 -8.28
N MET A 138 4.26 23.12 -7.71
CA MET A 138 5.37 22.20 -7.96
C MET A 138 5.19 21.45 -9.29
N ALA A 139 3.94 21.20 -9.71
CA ALA A 139 3.63 20.54 -10.98
C ALA A 139 3.95 21.43 -12.21
N MET A 140 3.73 22.73 -12.09
CA MET A 140 3.85 23.71 -13.19
C MET A 140 5.19 23.65 -13.98
N PRO A 141 6.38 23.66 -13.35
CA PRO A 141 7.63 23.59 -14.11
C PRO A 141 7.79 22.28 -14.91
N TYR A 142 7.23 21.17 -14.41
CA TYR A 142 7.25 19.90 -15.14
C TYR A 142 6.29 19.94 -16.33
N ARG A 143 5.08 20.50 -16.17
CA ARG A 143 4.14 20.71 -17.28
C ARG A 143 4.71 21.57 -18.40
N GLU A 144 5.39 22.66 -18.06
CA GLU A 144 6.04 23.51 -19.06
C GLU A 144 7.07 22.73 -19.88
N MET A 145 7.82 21.85 -19.24
CA MET A 145 8.78 21.00 -19.93
C MET A 145 8.10 19.90 -20.76
N VAL A 146 7.01 19.30 -20.28
CA VAL A 146 6.17 18.38 -21.08
C VAL A 146 5.74 19.06 -22.38
N HIS A 147 5.11 20.24 -22.29
CA HIS A 147 4.64 20.97 -23.48
C HIS A 147 5.78 21.35 -24.44
N LYS A 148 6.94 21.72 -23.89
CA LYS A 148 8.12 21.99 -24.71
C LYS A 148 8.58 20.74 -25.48
N LEU A 149 8.66 19.60 -24.80
CA LEU A 149 9.06 18.34 -25.42
C LEU A 149 8.03 17.84 -26.45
N GLU A 150 6.73 18.01 -26.20
CA GLU A 150 5.66 17.69 -27.16
C GLU A 150 5.80 18.51 -28.46
N ALA A 151 6.11 19.80 -28.34
CA ALA A 151 6.30 20.69 -29.48
C ALA A 151 7.56 20.35 -30.29
N GLU A 152 8.62 19.90 -29.63
CA GLU A 152 9.89 19.51 -30.26
C GLU A 152 9.85 18.09 -30.85
N MET A 153 8.98 17.21 -30.33
CA MET A 153 8.90 15.79 -30.71
C MET A 153 7.43 15.32 -30.82
N PRO A 154 6.69 15.72 -31.87
CA PRO A 154 5.25 15.45 -31.99
C PRO A 154 4.90 13.95 -32.10
N GLU A 155 5.87 13.10 -32.41
CA GLU A 155 5.71 11.63 -32.42
C GLU A 155 5.58 11.05 -30.99
N LEU A 156 6.12 11.72 -29.96
CA LEU A 156 5.97 11.31 -28.56
C LEU A 156 4.56 11.54 -28.02
N ALA A 157 3.87 12.58 -28.51
CA ALA A 157 2.48 12.89 -28.16
C ALA A 157 1.47 11.86 -28.73
N GLN A 158 1.90 10.98 -29.63
CA GLN A 158 1.08 9.91 -30.19
C GLN A 158 1.26 8.56 -29.48
N GLN A 159 2.15 8.48 -28.48
CA GLN A 159 2.22 7.30 -27.62
C GLN A 159 0.96 7.23 -26.74
N PRO A 160 0.35 6.05 -26.56
CA PRO A 160 -0.88 5.92 -25.79
C PRO A 160 -0.66 6.49 -24.39
N ASP A 161 -1.58 7.38 -24.03
CA ASP A 161 -1.60 8.15 -22.81
C ASP A 161 -1.23 7.30 -21.59
N VAL A 162 -0.17 7.71 -20.88
CA VAL A 162 0.25 7.01 -19.65
C VAL A 162 -0.82 7.15 -18.56
N GLU A 163 -1.70 8.16 -18.64
CA GLU A 163 -2.94 8.22 -17.85
C GLU A 163 -3.81 6.96 -18.01
N GLN A 164 -3.81 6.30 -19.17
CA GLN A 164 -4.59 5.08 -19.38
C GLN A 164 -3.86 3.80 -18.97
N GLN A 165 -2.53 3.81 -18.78
CA GLN A 165 -1.80 2.63 -18.27
C GLN A 165 -2.00 2.42 -16.77
N VAL A 166 -2.27 3.49 -16.00
CA VAL A 166 -2.66 3.41 -14.58
C VAL A 166 -3.99 2.62 -14.42
N ILE A 167 -4.86 2.63 -15.43
CA ILE A 167 -6.16 1.93 -15.42
C ILE A 167 -6.06 0.50 -15.98
N LYS A 168 -5.05 0.19 -16.80
CA LYS A 168 -4.97 -1.09 -17.55
C LYS A 168 -4.28 -2.25 -16.82
N ASN A 169 -3.73 -2.05 -15.62
CA ASN A 169 -3.16 -3.12 -14.82
C ASN A 169 -4.18 -4.05 -14.11
N LYS A 170 -5.48 -3.90 -14.37
CA LYS A 170 -6.51 -4.87 -13.94
C LYS A 170 -6.63 -6.13 -14.81
N ASN A 171 -6.00 -6.20 -16.00
CA ASN A 171 -6.31 -7.26 -16.98
C ASN A 171 -5.15 -8.18 -17.41
N ILE A 172 -4.04 -8.24 -16.66
CA ILE A 172 -2.92 -9.16 -16.98
C ILE A 172 -3.17 -10.61 -16.48
N PHE A 173 -4.32 -10.89 -15.86
CA PHE A 173 -4.64 -12.23 -15.33
C PHE A 173 -5.10 -13.28 -16.36
N GLN A 174 -5.21 -12.95 -17.65
CA GLN A 174 -5.79 -13.89 -18.63
C GLN A 174 -4.80 -14.69 -19.50
N THR A 175 -3.48 -14.59 -19.28
CA THR A 175 -2.50 -15.29 -20.13
C THR A 175 -1.84 -16.53 -19.53
N ILE A 176 -2.34 -17.05 -18.39
CA ILE A 176 -1.77 -18.24 -17.73
C ILE A 176 -2.81 -19.37 -17.58
N PHE A 177 -3.52 -19.74 -18.65
CA PHE A 177 -4.35 -20.96 -18.65
C PHE A 177 -4.10 -21.80 -19.90
N THR A 178 -2.98 -22.51 -19.92
CA THR A 178 -2.80 -23.68 -20.80
C THR A 178 -3.24 -24.95 -20.04
N PRO A 179 -3.97 -25.89 -20.67
CA PRO A 179 -4.55 -27.05 -20.00
C PRO A 179 -3.56 -27.93 -19.23
N SER A 180 -2.30 -27.97 -19.68
CA SER A 180 -1.22 -28.74 -19.03
C SER A 180 -0.79 -28.18 -17.67
N ARG A 181 -0.96 -26.88 -17.42
CA ARG A 181 -0.61 -26.24 -16.14
C ARG A 181 -1.70 -26.42 -15.09
N ILE A 182 -2.96 -26.52 -15.51
CA ILE A 182 -4.10 -26.78 -14.60
C ILE A 182 -3.94 -28.14 -13.92
N VAL A 183 -3.49 -29.17 -14.65
CA VAL A 183 -3.25 -30.50 -14.08
C VAL A 183 -2.14 -30.48 -13.03
N LEU A 184 -1.05 -29.73 -13.26
CA LEU A 184 0.03 -29.57 -12.29
C LEU A 184 -0.43 -28.82 -11.03
N ILE A 185 -1.28 -27.80 -11.19
CA ILE A 185 -1.86 -27.07 -10.06
C ILE A 185 -2.78 -27.98 -9.24
N LEU A 186 -3.62 -28.81 -9.89
CA LEU A 186 -4.48 -29.77 -9.21
C LEU A 186 -3.68 -30.83 -8.44
N ILE A 187 -2.59 -31.36 -9.02
CA ILE A 187 -1.69 -32.29 -8.33
C ILE A 187 -1.01 -31.62 -7.13
N GLY A 188 -0.56 -30.37 -7.30
CA GLY A 188 0.03 -29.58 -6.22
C GLY A 188 -0.93 -29.36 -5.06
N LEU A 189 -2.18 -28.99 -5.34
CA LEU A 189 -3.23 -28.84 -4.33
C LEU A 189 -3.54 -30.16 -3.61
N LEU A 190 -3.52 -31.28 -4.32
CA LEU A 190 -3.77 -32.60 -3.73
C LEU A 190 -2.63 -33.03 -2.79
N LEU A 191 -1.38 -32.75 -3.16
CA LEU A 191 -0.21 -32.95 -2.28
C LEU A 191 -0.26 -32.03 -1.05
N LEU A 192 -0.69 -30.78 -1.23
CA LEU A 192 -0.85 -29.82 -0.13
C LEU A 192 -1.92 -30.30 0.85
N ALA A 193 -3.06 -30.77 0.35
CA ALA A 193 -4.14 -31.33 1.17
C ALA A 193 -3.69 -32.59 1.93
N ALA A 194 -2.93 -33.48 1.28
CA ALA A 194 -2.35 -34.65 1.93
C ALA A 194 -1.35 -34.26 3.02
N PHE A 195 -0.55 -33.20 2.80
CA PHE A 195 0.37 -32.66 3.80
C PHE A 195 -0.37 -32.07 5.02
N PHE A 196 -1.43 -31.29 4.81
CA PHE A 196 -2.27 -30.78 5.90
C PHE A 196 -2.99 -31.90 6.64
N TYR A 197 -3.46 -32.94 5.94
CA TYR A 197 -4.04 -34.13 6.55
C TYR A 197 -3.02 -34.84 7.47
N LEU A 198 -1.77 -34.97 7.03
CA LEU A 198 -0.70 -35.51 7.87
C LEU A 198 -0.42 -34.62 9.08
N ILE A 199 -0.31 -33.29 8.89
CA ILE A 199 -0.15 -32.35 10.02
C ILE A 199 -1.31 -32.48 11.01
N HIS A 200 -2.54 -32.55 10.53
CA HIS A 200 -3.72 -32.71 11.37
C HIS A 200 -3.70 -34.03 12.13
N HIS A 201 -3.34 -35.13 11.47
CA HIS A 201 -3.26 -36.44 12.10
C HIS A 201 -2.13 -36.54 13.14
N PHE A 202 -1.04 -35.79 12.96
CA PHE A 202 0.11 -35.78 13.88
C PHE A 202 0.09 -34.66 14.92
N ARG A 203 -0.76 -33.64 14.77
CA ARG A 203 -0.97 -32.62 15.81
C ARG A 203 -1.90 -33.18 16.87
N LYS A 204 -1.35 -33.40 18.07
CA LYS A 204 -2.17 -33.48 19.28
C LYS A 204 -2.96 -32.16 19.40
N PRO A 205 -4.26 -32.20 19.71
CA PRO A 205 -5.08 -31.00 19.81
C PRO A 205 -4.51 -30.11 20.93
N GLN A 206 -4.04 -28.92 20.55
CA GLN A 206 -4.03 -27.78 21.45
C GLN A 206 -5.31 -27.00 21.13
N GLU A 207 -6.15 -26.85 22.14
CA GLU A 207 -7.34 -25.98 22.09
C GLU A 207 -6.90 -24.56 21.74
N ILE A 208 -7.31 -24.09 20.55
CA ILE A 208 -7.35 -22.68 20.18
C ILE A 208 -8.72 -22.48 19.53
N GLU A 209 -9.73 -22.30 20.38
CA GLU A 209 -11.00 -21.67 19.99
C GLU A 209 -10.76 -20.16 19.96
N GLU A 210 -10.72 -19.54 18.77
CA GLU A 210 -11.10 -18.12 18.57
C GLU A 210 -10.93 -17.60 17.12
N ILE A 211 -10.32 -18.33 16.18
CA ILE A 211 -9.97 -17.75 14.86
C ILE A 211 -11.04 -18.01 13.75
N GLU A 212 -12.08 -18.78 14.02
CA GLU A 212 -12.98 -19.28 12.96
C GLU A 212 -14.03 -18.25 12.46
N GLU A 213 -14.32 -17.19 13.21
CA GLU A 213 -15.43 -16.28 12.88
C GLU A 213 -15.12 -15.23 11.80
N ILE A 214 -13.85 -14.88 11.54
CA ILE A 214 -13.52 -13.72 10.68
C ILE A 214 -13.44 -14.10 9.19
N SER A 215 -13.15 -15.37 8.88
CA SER A 215 -12.90 -15.81 7.50
C SER A 215 -14.16 -16.06 6.66
N SER A 216 -15.32 -16.23 7.29
CA SER A 216 -16.59 -16.58 6.63
C SER A 216 -17.35 -15.38 6.06
N LEU A 217 -16.93 -14.14 6.36
CA LEU A 217 -17.70 -12.92 6.03
C LEU A 217 -17.31 -12.22 4.71
N ARG A 218 -16.35 -12.76 3.96
CA ARG A 218 -15.80 -12.12 2.75
C ARG A 218 -16.37 -12.74 1.48
N GLU A 219 -17.41 -12.12 0.91
CA GLU A 219 -17.90 -12.46 -0.43
C GLU A 219 -16.95 -11.99 -1.53
N LEU A 220 -16.88 -12.77 -2.62
CA LEU A 220 -15.86 -12.70 -3.69
C LEU A 220 -16.00 -11.52 -4.67
N THR A 221 -16.92 -10.59 -4.47
CA THR A 221 -17.05 -9.37 -5.29
C THR A 221 -17.56 -8.18 -4.48
N GLY A 222 -16.76 -7.10 -4.41
CA GLY A 222 -17.05 -5.88 -3.64
C GLY A 222 -16.28 -5.78 -2.33
N PHE A 223 -16.42 -4.66 -1.60
CA PHE A 223 -15.73 -4.35 -0.33
C PHE A 223 -16.04 -5.33 0.84
N GLY A 224 -16.91 -6.31 0.61
CA GLY A 224 -17.39 -7.29 1.60
C GLY A 224 -18.90 -7.20 1.80
N SER A 225 -19.45 -8.12 2.60
CA SER A 225 -20.86 -8.11 3.00
C SER A 225 -21.22 -6.82 3.75
N ASP A 226 -22.49 -6.43 3.78
CA ASP A 226 -22.92 -5.24 4.53
C ASP A 226 -22.64 -5.38 6.04
N ARG A 227 -22.60 -6.60 6.56
CA ARG A 227 -22.13 -6.92 7.92
C ARG A 227 -20.66 -6.58 8.10
N PHE A 228 -19.80 -6.95 7.15
CA PHE A 228 -18.39 -6.60 7.18
C PHE A 228 -18.18 -5.08 7.07
N LYS A 229 -18.89 -4.41 6.15
CA LYS A 229 -18.86 -2.94 6.03
C LYS A 229 -19.25 -2.27 7.34
N LYS A 230 -20.33 -2.71 7.99
CA LYS A 230 -20.75 -2.18 9.29
C LYS A 230 -19.68 -2.36 10.35
N MET A 231 -19.09 -3.55 10.46
CA MET A 231 -18.00 -3.83 11.41
C MET A 231 -16.81 -2.87 11.20
N ILE A 232 -16.41 -2.65 9.95
CA ILE A 232 -15.32 -1.72 9.62
C ILE A 232 -15.71 -0.27 9.94
N ILE A 233 -16.93 0.17 9.59
CA ILE A 233 -17.43 1.52 9.91
C ILE A 233 -17.44 1.74 11.44
N ASP A 234 -17.97 0.79 12.20
CA ASP A 234 -18.04 0.89 13.67
C ASP A 234 -16.63 0.98 14.27
N LYS A 235 -15.68 0.20 13.74
CA LYS A 235 -14.28 0.23 14.17
C LYS A 235 -13.60 1.56 13.83
N LEU A 236 -13.82 2.09 12.62
CA LEU A 236 -13.28 3.39 12.21
C LEU A 236 -13.89 4.55 13.03
N LYS A 237 -15.18 4.46 13.38
CA LYS A 237 -15.84 5.40 14.29
C LYS A 237 -15.28 5.33 15.72
N GLU A 238 -14.92 4.14 16.21
CA GLU A 238 -14.22 3.96 17.49
C GLU A 238 -12.88 4.72 17.51
N TYR A 239 -12.21 4.80 16.36
CA TYR A 239 -10.99 5.60 16.15
C TYR A 239 -11.25 7.08 15.82
N ALA A 240 -12.47 7.57 16.06
CA ALA A 240 -12.88 8.96 15.84
C ALA A 240 -12.75 9.45 14.38
N TRP A 241 -12.82 8.55 13.40
CA TRP A 241 -12.92 8.96 12.00
C TRP A 241 -14.29 9.58 11.74
N ASN A 242 -14.32 10.67 10.97
CA ASN A 242 -15.58 11.28 10.54
C ASN A 242 -16.17 10.52 9.33
N ASP A 243 -17.49 10.61 9.15
CA ASP A 243 -18.21 9.85 8.11
C ASP A 243 -17.66 10.10 6.69
N ARG A 244 -17.18 11.31 6.38
CA ARG A 244 -16.60 11.66 5.07
C ARG A 244 -15.25 10.96 4.83
N SER A 245 -14.42 10.86 5.87
CA SER A 245 -13.14 10.13 5.79
C SER A 245 -13.36 8.63 5.63
N ILE A 246 -14.35 8.08 6.33
CA ILE A 246 -14.75 6.66 6.20
C ILE A 246 -15.29 6.38 4.80
N ALA A 247 -16.13 7.27 4.26
CA ALA A 247 -16.70 7.15 2.92
C ALA A 247 -15.62 7.10 1.84
N LEU A 248 -14.64 8.00 1.93
CA LEU A 248 -13.51 8.07 1.00
C LEU A 248 -12.65 6.80 1.07
N GLU A 249 -12.37 6.31 2.28
CA GLU A 249 -11.55 5.12 2.51
C GLU A 249 -12.22 3.84 2.02
N MET A 250 -13.54 3.75 2.20
CA MET A 250 -14.32 2.55 1.83
C MET A 250 -14.85 2.60 0.39
N GLU A 251 -14.53 3.65 -0.38
CA GLU A 251 -15.07 3.92 -1.72
C GLU A 251 -16.62 3.83 -1.77
N ILE A 252 -17.30 4.36 -0.75
CA ILE A 252 -18.76 4.44 -0.67
C ILE A 252 -19.22 5.89 -0.53
N GLU A 253 -20.44 6.18 -0.95
CA GLU A 253 -21.04 7.51 -0.75
C GLU A 253 -21.19 7.82 0.75
N PRO A 254 -20.97 9.07 1.21
CA PRO A 254 -21.08 9.45 2.62
C PRO A 254 -22.43 9.11 3.26
N GLU A 255 -23.50 9.17 2.49
CA GLU A 255 -24.85 8.82 2.94
C GLU A 255 -24.96 7.33 3.29
N ASN A 256 -24.20 6.47 2.60
CA ASN A 256 -24.17 5.03 2.86
C ASN A 256 -23.45 4.71 4.17
N VAL A 257 -22.46 5.52 4.60
CA VAL A 257 -21.79 5.34 5.90
C VAL A 257 -22.78 5.50 7.05
N ILE A 258 -23.61 6.55 6.97
CA ILE A 258 -24.65 6.82 7.98
C ILE A 258 -25.68 5.68 7.96
N GLN A 259 -26.17 5.32 6.78
CA GLN A 259 -27.18 4.26 6.62
C GLN A 259 -26.68 2.92 7.19
N ILE A 260 -25.49 2.47 6.82
CA ILE A 260 -24.91 1.21 7.29
C ILE A 260 -24.64 1.25 8.80
N SER A 261 -24.22 2.40 9.34
CA SER A 261 -23.97 2.53 10.79
C SER A 261 -25.24 2.45 11.65
N HIS A 262 -26.41 2.77 11.07
CA HIS A 262 -27.72 2.71 11.73
C HIS A 262 -28.57 1.49 11.37
N THR A 263 -28.10 0.62 10.47
CA THR A 263 -28.76 -0.65 10.20
C THR A 263 -28.52 -1.58 11.39
N ASP A 264 -29.57 -1.82 12.18
CA ASP A 264 -29.61 -2.95 13.10
C ASP A 264 -29.64 -4.22 12.25
N LEU A 265 -28.47 -4.82 12.04
CA LEU A 265 -28.37 -6.14 11.46
C LEU A 265 -28.81 -7.12 12.55
N ASP A 266 -30.12 -7.36 12.61
CA ASP A 266 -30.71 -8.37 13.48
C ASP A 266 -29.98 -9.69 13.27
N VAL A 267 -29.49 -10.24 14.38
CA VAL A 267 -28.85 -11.54 14.38
C VAL A 267 -29.95 -12.58 14.21
N ASP A 268 -30.22 -13.00 12.98
CA ASP A 268 -30.95 -14.24 12.72
C ASP A 268 -30.08 -15.41 13.20
N LEU A 269 -30.12 -15.67 14.51
CA LEU A 269 -29.75 -16.96 15.11
C LEU A 269 -30.92 -17.94 14.92
N GLU A 270 -31.37 -18.15 13.69
CA GLU A 270 -32.24 -19.28 13.37
C GLU A 270 -31.72 -20.03 12.14
N GLY A 271 -31.00 -21.12 12.43
CA GLY A 271 -30.97 -22.34 11.60
C GLY A 271 -29.98 -22.39 10.44
N GLU A 272 -28.80 -22.99 10.67
CA GLU A 272 -28.45 -24.36 10.23
C GLU A 272 -27.06 -24.76 10.74
#